data_AF-A0A2P4SXQ3-F1
#
_entry.id   AF-A0A2P4SXQ3-F1
#
_cell.length_a   1.000
_cell.length_b   1.000
_cell.length_c   1.000
_cell.angle_alpha   90.00
_cell.angle_beta   90.00
_cell.angle_gamma   90.00
#
_symmetry.space_group_name_H-M   'P 1'
#
loop_
_entity.id
_entity.type
_entity.pdbx_description
1 polymer ?
#
loop_
_entity_poly.entity_id
_entity_poly.type
_entity_poly.pdbx_seq_one_letter_code
_entity_poly.pdbx_strand_id
1 'polypeptide(L)'
;VPTKKLKKYEREYQTMRESQLQQEDPMDRYKRENRRLQEASMRLEQENDDLAHELVTSKIALRNDLDQAEDKADVLNKELLLTKQKLVETEEEKRKQEEETAQLKEVFRKQLEKAESEIKKTTAIIADYKQICSQLSTRLEKQQTASKDELEVVKGKVMACKHCSEIFSKEGTLKLPALSLDNKGLEIDDEKDALKKQLREMELELAQTKLQLVEAKCKIQVCGIQGLQGSLPEPKNGIYPYCCMHVNFQNPLIVCP
;
A
#
# COMPACT_ATOMS: atom_id res chain seq x y z
N VAL A 1 -102.06 45.80 12.06
CA VAL A 1 -102.59 44.81 11.09
C VAL A 1 -103.39 43.74 11.86
N PRO A 2 -104.64 43.41 11.50
CA PRO A 2 -105.52 42.64 12.37
C PRO A 2 -105.17 41.14 12.39
N THR A 3 -104.39 40.73 13.39
CA THR A 3 -103.91 39.36 13.66
C THR A 3 -105.01 38.29 13.74
N LYS A 4 -106.24 38.67 14.08
CA LYS A 4 -107.40 37.75 14.11
C LYS A 4 -107.80 37.25 12.71
N LYS A 5 -107.66 38.08 11.66
CA LYS A 5 -107.96 37.67 10.28
C LYS A 5 -106.91 36.68 9.77
N LEU A 6 -105.63 36.91 10.09
CA LEU A 6 -104.54 36.01 9.72
C LEU A 6 -104.74 34.60 10.29
N LYS A 7 -105.07 34.48 11.58
CA LYS A 7 -105.35 33.18 12.21
C LYS A 7 -106.57 32.47 11.62
N LYS A 8 -107.57 33.22 11.16
CA LYS A 8 -108.72 32.66 10.45
C LYS A 8 -108.31 32.12 9.09
N TYR A 9 -107.54 32.88 8.30
CA TYR A 9 -107.01 32.41 7.02
C TYR A 9 -106.06 31.23 7.16
N GLU A 10 -105.23 31.19 8.21
CA GLU A 10 -104.36 30.06 8.51
C GLU A 10 -105.16 28.79 8.80
N ARG A 11 -106.22 28.88 9.62
CA ARG A 11 -107.13 27.75 9.88
C ARG A 11 -107.92 27.34 8.65
N GLU A 12 -108.41 28.28 7.85
CA GLU A 12 -109.13 28.00 6.61
C GLU A 12 -108.19 27.34 5.59
N TYR A 13 -106.94 27.77 5.51
CA TYR A 13 -105.90 27.16 4.68
C TYR A 13 -105.58 25.73 5.14
N GLN A 14 -105.42 25.52 6.45
CA GLN A 14 -105.22 24.18 7.04
C GLN A 14 -106.41 23.27 6.74
N THR A 15 -107.64 23.74 6.96
CA THR A 15 -108.87 22.97 6.71
C THR A 15 -109.06 22.66 5.23
N MET A 16 -108.77 23.60 4.34
CA MET A 16 -108.80 23.40 2.89
C MET A 16 -107.76 22.35 2.48
N ARG A 17 -106.54 22.41 3.02
CA ARG A 17 -105.47 21.46 2.74
C ARG A 17 -105.82 20.05 3.23
N GLU A 18 -106.39 19.94 4.43
CA GLU A 18 -106.87 18.67 5.00
C GLU A 18 -108.04 18.08 4.19
N SER A 19 -108.99 18.93 3.78
CA SER A 19 -110.10 18.51 2.91
C SER A 19 -109.63 18.09 1.51
N GLN A 20 -108.63 18.76 0.95
CA GLN A 20 -108.00 18.35 -0.32
C GLN A 20 -107.29 17.00 -0.18
N LEU A 21 -106.64 16.76 0.96
CA LEU A 21 -105.98 15.50 1.28
C LEU A 21 -106.99 14.35 1.47
N GLN A 22 -108.18 14.64 2.00
CA GLN A 22 -109.29 13.70 2.16
C GLN A 22 -110.05 13.43 0.85
N GLN A 23 -110.02 14.37 -0.11
CA GLN A 23 -110.60 14.18 -1.44
C GLN A 23 -109.68 13.46 -2.43
N GLU A 24 -108.38 13.39 -2.14
CA GLU A 24 -107.43 12.66 -2.98
C GLU A 24 -107.74 11.15 -2.96
N ASP A 25 -107.85 10.52 -4.14
CA ASP A 25 -108.11 9.09 -4.25
C ASP A 25 -107.01 8.32 -3.48
N PRO A 26 -107.37 7.49 -2.49
CA PRO A 26 -106.41 6.67 -1.75
C PRO A 26 -105.44 5.92 -2.66
N MET A 27 -105.90 5.49 -3.83
CA MET A 27 -105.12 4.75 -4.82
C MET A 27 -104.04 5.62 -5.49
N ASP A 28 -104.32 6.90 -5.76
CA ASP A 28 -103.33 7.84 -6.30
C ASP A 28 -102.27 8.24 -5.28
N ARG A 29 -102.64 8.35 -4.00
CA ARG A 29 -101.67 8.53 -2.91
C ARG A 29 -100.71 7.35 -2.81
N TYR A 30 -101.23 6.12 -2.82
CA TYR A 30 -100.38 4.91 -2.77
C TYR A 30 -99.48 4.79 -4.00
N LYS A 31 -99.97 5.12 -5.20
CA LYS A 31 -99.14 5.15 -6.41
C LYS A 31 -97.98 6.15 -6.30
N ARG A 32 -98.23 7.35 -5.80
CA ARG A 32 -97.19 8.37 -5.62
C ARG A 32 -96.15 7.92 -4.60
N GLU A 33 -96.59 7.32 -3.49
CA GLU A 33 -95.69 6.82 -2.46
C GLU A 33 -94.86 5.63 -2.97
N ASN A 34 -95.49 4.68 -3.67
CA ASN A 34 -94.79 3.55 -4.29
C ASN A 34 -93.74 4.03 -5.30
N ARG A 35 -94.06 5.03 -6.12
CA ARG A 35 -93.09 5.66 -7.02
C ARG A 35 -91.90 6.27 -6.27
N ARG A 36 -92.15 6.99 -5.16
CA ARG A 36 -91.07 7.55 -4.33
C ARG A 36 -90.19 6.48 -3.71
N LEU A 37 -90.80 5.40 -3.20
CA LEU A 37 -90.07 4.27 -2.63
C LEU A 37 -89.26 3.53 -3.71
N GLN A 38 -89.80 3.36 -4.91
CA GLN A 38 -89.08 2.80 -6.05
C GLN A 38 -87.88 3.67 -6.46
N GLU A 39 -88.08 4.99 -6.54
CA GLU A 39 -87.00 5.95 -6.84
C GLU A 39 -85.92 5.93 -5.74
N ALA A 40 -86.30 5.80 -4.47
CA ALA A 40 -85.36 5.66 -3.36
C ALA A 40 -84.61 4.32 -3.37
N SER A 41 -85.30 3.21 -3.67
CA SER A 41 -84.69 1.88 -3.80
C SER A 41 -83.64 1.88 -4.91
N MET A 42 -83.98 2.44 -6.08
CA MET A 42 -83.05 2.52 -7.21
C MET A 42 -81.79 3.33 -6.89
N ARG A 43 -81.92 4.43 -6.11
CA ARG A 43 -80.75 5.19 -5.65
C ARG A 43 -79.89 4.40 -4.69
N LEU A 44 -80.51 3.73 -3.71
CA LEU A 44 -79.78 2.91 -2.75
C LEU A 44 -79.11 1.71 -3.42
N GLU A 45 -79.73 1.12 -4.44
CA GLU A 45 -79.14 0.06 -5.26
C GLU A 45 -77.90 0.59 -6.00
N GLN A 46 -77.99 1.75 -6.64
CA GLN A 46 -76.85 2.37 -7.30
C GLN A 46 -75.71 2.72 -6.32
N GLU A 47 -76.03 3.33 -5.17
CA GLU A 47 -75.04 3.63 -4.14
C GLU A 47 -74.38 2.35 -3.60
N ASN A 48 -75.14 1.25 -3.48
CA ASN A 48 -74.60 -0.04 -3.08
C ASN A 48 -73.64 -0.61 -4.13
N ASP A 49 -74.01 -0.55 -5.42
CA ASP A 49 -73.19 -1.01 -6.53
C ASP A 49 -71.89 -0.18 -6.63
N ASP A 50 -71.97 1.13 -6.48
CA ASP A 50 -70.81 2.04 -6.48
C ASP A 50 -69.87 1.70 -5.31
N LEU A 51 -70.40 1.52 -4.09
CA LEU A 51 -69.61 1.11 -2.93
C LEU A 51 -68.99 -0.28 -3.10
N ALA A 52 -69.71 -1.22 -3.72
CA ALA A 52 -69.18 -2.55 -4.02
C ALA A 52 -68.03 -2.47 -5.03
N HIS A 53 -68.16 -1.66 -6.08
CA HIS A 53 -67.10 -1.42 -7.05
C HIS A 53 -65.88 -0.74 -6.43
N GLU A 54 -66.06 0.30 -5.62
CA GLU A 54 -64.96 0.96 -4.90
C GLU A 54 -64.23 0.00 -3.96
N LEU A 55 -64.99 -0.81 -3.19
CA LEU A 55 -64.42 -1.80 -2.29
C LEU A 55 -63.60 -2.85 -3.04
N VAL A 56 -64.13 -3.38 -4.15
CA VAL A 56 -63.41 -4.35 -4.98
C VAL A 56 -62.15 -3.73 -5.58
N THR A 57 -62.25 -2.50 -6.08
CA THR A 57 -61.11 -1.78 -6.67
C THR A 57 -60.02 -1.53 -5.62
N SER A 58 -60.39 -1.02 -4.46
CA SER A 58 -59.48 -0.78 -3.33
C SER A 58 -58.83 -2.09 -2.85
N LYS A 59 -59.61 -3.18 -2.76
CA LYS A 59 -59.11 -4.50 -2.38
C LYS A 59 -58.09 -5.05 -3.37
N ILE A 60 -58.31 -4.87 -4.68
CA ILE A 60 -57.35 -5.28 -5.71
C ILE A 60 -56.07 -4.45 -5.60
N ALA A 61 -56.19 -3.14 -5.44
CA ALA A 61 -55.03 -2.25 -5.27
C ALA A 61 -54.18 -2.63 -4.05
N LEU A 62 -54.81 -2.84 -2.89
CA LEU A 62 -54.10 -3.24 -1.67
C LEU A 62 -53.42 -4.61 -1.79
N ARG A 63 -54.01 -5.55 -2.53
CA ARG A 63 -53.37 -6.84 -2.81
C ARG A 63 -52.15 -6.67 -3.70
N ASN A 64 -52.25 -5.88 -4.75
CA ASN A 64 -51.10 -5.60 -5.62
C ASN A 64 -49.97 -4.91 -4.85
N ASP A 65 -50.31 -3.97 -3.95
CA ASP A 65 -49.32 -3.29 -3.10
C ASP A 65 -48.67 -4.27 -2.11
N LEU A 66 -49.44 -5.21 -1.55
CA LEU A 66 -48.93 -6.26 -0.68
C LEU A 66 -47.97 -7.19 -1.44
N ASP A 67 -48.41 -7.72 -2.59
CA ASP A 67 -47.59 -8.58 -3.45
C ASP A 67 -46.27 -7.87 -3.83
N GLN A 68 -46.34 -6.59 -4.18
CA GLN A 68 -45.15 -5.80 -4.49
C GLN A 68 -44.23 -5.59 -3.28
N ALA A 69 -44.79 -5.42 -2.08
CA ALA A 69 -44.01 -5.30 -0.86
C ALA A 69 -43.32 -6.62 -0.49
N GLU A 70 -43.99 -7.76 -0.70
CA GLU A 70 -43.44 -9.10 -0.50
C GLU A 70 -42.29 -9.37 -1.48
N ASP A 71 -42.48 -9.11 -2.78
CA ASP A 71 -41.42 -9.26 -3.79
C ASP A 71 -40.18 -8.40 -3.45
N LYS A 72 -40.40 -7.16 -2.99
CA LYS A 72 -39.30 -6.27 -2.55
C LYS A 72 -38.58 -6.84 -1.33
N ALA A 73 -39.32 -7.37 -0.36
CA ALA A 73 -38.72 -7.98 0.82
C ALA A 73 -37.84 -9.19 0.44
N ASP A 74 -38.31 -10.02 -0.49
CA ASP A 74 -37.56 -11.18 -1.00
C ASP A 74 -36.30 -10.78 -1.76
N VAL A 75 -36.37 -9.74 -2.59
CA VAL A 75 -35.19 -9.19 -3.30
C VAL A 75 -34.18 -8.65 -2.30
N LEU A 76 -34.61 -7.82 -1.34
CA LEU A 76 -33.73 -7.26 -0.31
C LEU A 76 -33.09 -8.35 0.56
N ASN A 77 -33.83 -9.42 0.89
CA ASN A 77 -33.29 -10.53 1.66
C ASN A 77 -32.22 -11.31 0.88
N LYS A 78 -32.40 -11.51 -0.43
CA LYS A 78 -31.38 -12.11 -1.30
C LYS A 78 -30.14 -11.24 -1.41
N GLU A 79 -30.29 -9.94 -1.63
CA GLU A 79 -29.18 -8.99 -1.69
C GLU A 79 -28.42 -8.90 -0.37
N LEU A 80 -29.13 -8.91 0.76
CA LEU A 80 -28.55 -8.95 2.10
C LEU A 80 -27.70 -10.20 2.29
N LEU A 81 -28.19 -11.38 1.87
CA LEU A 81 -27.46 -12.63 1.97
C LEU A 81 -26.19 -12.60 1.11
N LEU A 82 -26.28 -12.13 -0.13
CA LEU A 82 -25.12 -11.98 -1.03
C LEU A 82 -24.08 -11.02 -0.46
N THR A 83 -24.54 -9.90 0.14
CA THR A 83 -23.64 -8.92 0.76
C THR A 83 -22.97 -9.49 2.00
N LYS A 84 -23.69 -10.24 2.82
CA LYS A 84 -23.12 -10.96 3.98
C LYS A 84 -22.07 -11.97 3.55
N GLN A 85 -22.34 -12.76 2.50
CA GLN A 85 -21.37 -13.72 1.98
C GLN A 85 -20.09 -13.03 1.51
N LYS A 86 -20.22 -11.97 0.70
CA LYS A 86 -19.07 -11.17 0.24
C LYS A 86 -18.28 -10.55 1.38
N LEU A 87 -18.96 -10.10 2.44
CA LEU A 87 -18.31 -9.57 3.64
C LEU A 87 -17.44 -10.65 4.31
N VAL A 88 -17.99 -11.84 4.54
CA VAL A 88 -17.25 -12.97 5.13
C VAL A 88 -16.04 -13.35 4.28
N GLU A 89 -16.21 -13.47 2.96
CA GLU A 89 -15.10 -13.78 2.04
C GLU A 89 -14.00 -12.71 2.11
N THR A 90 -14.38 -11.43 2.19
CA THR A 90 -13.43 -10.31 2.31
C THR A 90 -12.72 -10.30 3.67
N GLU A 91 -13.43 -10.60 4.76
CA GLU A 91 -12.86 -10.70 6.10
C GLU A 91 -11.87 -11.87 6.22
N GLU A 92 -12.19 -13.02 5.62
CA GLU A 92 -11.28 -14.17 5.56
C GLU A 92 -10.02 -13.87 4.74
N GLU A 93 -10.16 -13.21 3.60
CA GLU A 93 -9.03 -12.78 2.78
C GLU A 93 -8.13 -11.78 3.52
N LYS A 94 -8.73 -10.79 4.19
CA LYS A 94 -8.00 -9.86 5.04
C LYS A 94 -7.23 -10.59 6.14
N ARG A 95 -7.85 -11.58 6.80
CA ARG A 95 -7.19 -12.38 7.84
C ARG A 95 -5.98 -13.14 7.28
N LYS A 96 -6.10 -13.75 6.10
CA LYS A 96 -4.97 -14.43 5.44
C LYS A 96 -3.83 -13.45 5.13
N GLN A 97 -4.15 -12.28 4.58
CA GLN A 97 -3.15 -11.25 4.28
C GLN A 97 -2.45 -10.72 5.54
N GLU A 98 -3.18 -10.59 6.65
CA GLU A 98 -2.59 -10.23 7.95
C GLU A 98 -1.63 -11.31 8.46
N GLU A 99 -2.00 -12.59 8.33
CA GLU A 99 -1.16 -13.73 8.68
C GLU A 99 0.12 -13.79 7.82
N GLU A 100 0.00 -13.64 6.49
CA GLU A 100 1.13 -13.59 5.57
C GLU A 100 2.05 -12.41 5.88
N THR A 101 1.48 -11.24 6.16
CA THR A 101 2.25 -10.05 6.56
C THR A 101 2.99 -10.29 7.88
N ALA A 102 2.36 -10.95 8.85
CA ALA A 102 3.00 -11.28 10.12
C ALA A 102 4.15 -12.28 9.92
N GLN A 103 3.96 -13.31 9.10
CA GLN A 103 5.02 -14.26 8.75
C GLN A 103 6.18 -13.58 8.03
N LEU A 104 5.90 -12.70 7.07
CA LEU A 104 6.91 -11.97 6.32
C LEU A 104 7.72 -11.04 7.23
N LYS A 105 7.06 -10.30 8.14
CA LYS A 105 7.72 -9.49 9.16
C LYS A 105 8.63 -10.33 10.05
N GLU A 106 8.20 -11.52 10.44
CA GLU A 106 9.00 -12.43 11.26
C GLU A 106 10.23 -12.96 10.52
N VAL A 107 10.09 -13.30 9.25
CA VAL A 107 11.22 -13.70 8.40
C VAL A 107 12.21 -12.55 8.25
N PHE A 108 11.74 -11.33 7.94
CA PHE A 108 12.61 -10.16 7.83
C PHE A 108 13.34 -9.86 9.13
N ARG A 109 12.66 -9.94 10.27
CA ARG A 109 13.27 -9.76 11.60
C ARG A 109 14.41 -10.76 11.83
N LYS A 110 14.17 -12.05 11.57
CA LYS A 110 15.19 -13.09 11.71
C LYS A 110 16.40 -12.88 10.79
N GLN A 111 16.18 -12.45 9.55
CA GLN A 111 17.28 -12.19 8.62
C GLN A 111 18.10 -10.96 9.05
N LEU A 112 17.44 -9.93 9.56
CA LEU A 112 18.09 -8.74 10.08
C LEU A 112 18.96 -9.07 11.31
N GLU A 113 18.43 -9.82 12.27
CA GLU A 113 19.20 -10.29 13.44
C GLU A 113 20.42 -11.14 13.04
N LYS A 114 20.28 -12.01 12.03
CA LYS A 114 21.40 -12.80 11.50
C LYS A 114 22.48 -11.90 10.90
N ALA A 115 22.11 -10.99 10.00
CA ALA A 115 23.05 -10.06 9.38
C ALA A 115 23.76 -9.18 10.43
N GLU A 116 23.04 -8.67 11.42
CA GLU A 116 23.63 -7.93 12.54
C GLU A 116 24.63 -8.78 13.32
N SER A 117 24.31 -10.06 13.58
CA SER A 117 25.22 -10.97 14.28
C SER A 117 26.50 -11.24 13.47
N GLU A 118 26.39 -11.35 12.15
CA GLU A 118 27.52 -11.54 11.24
C GLU A 118 28.39 -10.28 11.15
N ILE A 119 27.78 -9.10 11.09
CA ILE A 119 28.49 -7.82 11.15
C ILE A 119 29.26 -7.69 12.46
N LYS A 120 28.63 -8.04 13.60
CA LYS A 120 29.29 -8.02 14.92
C LYS A 120 30.49 -8.97 14.95
N LYS A 121 30.34 -10.21 14.46
CA LYS A 121 31.44 -11.18 14.36
C LYS A 121 32.58 -10.66 13.48
N THR A 122 32.25 -10.16 12.29
CA THR A 122 33.23 -9.64 11.33
C THR A 122 33.97 -8.43 11.91
N THR A 123 33.25 -7.54 12.59
CA THR A 123 33.82 -6.36 13.24
C THR A 123 34.76 -6.76 14.38
N ALA A 124 34.39 -7.76 15.18
CA ALA A 124 35.26 -8.32 16.23
C ALA A 124 36.54 -8.92 15.62
N ILE A 125 36.42 -9.74 14.57
CA ILE A 125 37.57 -10.32 13.86
C ILE A 125 38.49 -9.22 13.30
N ILE A 126 37.93 -8.15 12.73
CA ILE A 126 38.70 -7.01 12.24
C ILE A 126 39.43 -6.29 13.37
N ALA A 127 38.78 -6.12 14.53
CA ALA A 127 39.40 -5.51 15.71
C ALA A 127 40.58 -6.34 16.22
N ASP A 128 40.39 -7.66 16.34
CA ASP A 128 41.44 -8.61 16.74
C ASP A 128 42.61 -8.60 15.76
N TYR A 129 42.32 -8.62 14.45
CA TYR A 129 43.34 -8.53 13.40
C TYR A 129 44.17 -7.25 13.53
N LYS A 130 43.52 -6.09 13.70
CA LYS A 130 44.20 -4.80 13.90
C LYS A 130 45.05 -4.81 15.18
N GLN A 131 44.56 -5.40 16.26
CA GLN A 131 45.30 -5.54 17.50
C GLN A 131 46.56 -6.39 17.32
N ILE A 132 46.46 -7.53 16.63
CA ILE A 132 47.61 -8.39 16.31
C ILE A 132 48.62 -7.62 15.46
N CYS A 133 48.18 -6.91 14.42
CA CYS A 133 49.07 -6.09 13.59
C CYS A 133 49.82 -5.04 14.43
N SER A 134 49.11 -4.30 15.29
CA SER A 134 49.75 -3.31 16.18
C SER A 134 50.77 -3.96 17.12
N GLN A 135 50.45 -5.11 17.71
CA GLN A 135 51.37 -5.84 18.58
C GLN A 135 52.62 -6.32 17.84
N LEU A 136 52.47 -6.83 16.61
CA LEU A 136 53.58 -7.27 15.77
C LEU A 136 54.46 -6.08 15.35
N SER A 137 53.88 -4.95 14.97
CA SER A 137 54.62 -3.72 14.66
C SER A 137 55.44 -3.25 15.87
N THR A 138 54.86 -3.18 17.07
CA THR A 138 55.59 -2.78 18.28
C THR A 138 56.71 -3.77 18.63
N ARG A 139 56.51 -5.08 18.44
CA ARG A 139 57.57 -6.08 18.65
C ARG A 139 58.69 -5.91 17.64
N LEU A 140 58.36 -5.66 16.38
CA LEU A 140 59.34 -5.45 15.31
C LEU A 140 60.19 -4.21 15.57
N GLU A 141 59.58 -3.09 15.96
CA GLU A 141 60.28 -1.85 16.32
C GLU A 141 61.23 -2.05 17.50
N LYS A 142 60.80 -2.77 18.54
CA LYS A 142 61.65 -3.14 19.69
C LYS A 142 62.84 -4.00 19.28
N GLN A 143 62.64 -4.97 18.39
CA GLN A 143 63.73 -5.82 17.90
C GLN A 143 64.70 -5.04 17.00
N GLN A 144 64.19 -4.16 16.14
CA GLN A 144 65.02 -3.29 15.30
C GLN A 144 65.85 -2.32 16.12
N THR A 145 65.27 -1.70 17.14
CA THR A 145 66.00 -0.80 18.06
C THR A 145 67.06 -1.56 18.85
N ALA A 146 66.72 -2.70 19.47
CA ALA A 146 67.71 -3.53 20.17
C ALA A 146 68.86 -4.00 19.26
N SER A 147 68.54 -4.48 18.06
CA SER A 147 69.57 -4.92 17.10
C SER A 147 70.43 -3.76 16.61
N LYS A 148 69.86 -2.56 16.44
CA LYS A 148 70.61 -1.35 16.09
C LYS A 148 71.54 -0.91 17.22
N ASP A 149 71.09 -0.97 18.47
CA ASP A 149 71.91 -0.65 19.65
C ASP A 149 73.06 -1.66 19.81
N GLU A 150 72.78 -2.96 19.66
CA GLU A 150 73.83 -3.99 19.64
C GLU A 150 74.85 -3.75 18.52
N LEU A 151 74.38 -3.41 17.33
CA LEU A 151 75.24 -3.08 16.20
C LEU A 151 76.07 -1.83 16.47
N GLU A 152 75.51 -0.80 17.12
CA GLU A 152 76.26 0.38 17.56
C GLU A 152 77.34 0.04 18.58
N VAL A 153 77.06 -0.85 19.54
CA VAL A 153 78.05 -1.32 20.52
C VAL A 153 79.18 -2.08 19.82
N VAL A 154 78.84 -2.99 18.89
CA VAL A 154 79.85 -3.72 18.09
C VAL A 154 80.68 -2.74 17.27
N LYS A 155 80.03 -1.80 16.59
CA LYS A 155 80.70 -0.75 15.81
C LYS A 155 81.62 0.10 16.69
N GLY A 156 81.18 0.49 17.88
CA GLY A 156 82.01 1.20 18.86
C GLY A 156 83.26 0.41 19.24
N LYS A 157 83.13 -0.90 19.51
CA LYS A 157 84.26 -1.80 19.80
C LYS A 157 85.20 -1.97 18.61
N VAL A 158 84.67 -2.13 17.39
CA VAL A 158 85.45 -2.26 16.15
C VAL A 158 86.24 -0.99 15.86
N MET A 159 85.62 0.18 16.03
CA MET A 159 86.26 1.47 15.80
C MET A 159 87.29 1.83 16.90
N ALA A 160 87.19 1.25 18.10
CA ALA A 160 88.20 1.40 19.15
C ALA A 160 89.47 0.55 18.93
N CYS A 161 89.43 -0.39 17.98
CA CYS A 161 90.58 -1.22 17.60
C CYS A 161 91.43 -0.53 16.52
N LYS A 162 92.72 -0.31 16.82
CA LYS A 162 93.67 0.44 15.96
C LYS A 162 93.90 -0.16 14.57
N HIS A 163 93.73 -1.47 14.38
CA HIS A 163 93.94 -2.15 13.09
C HIS A 163 92.64 -2.31 12.28
N CYS A 164 91.48 -2.36 12.95
CA CYS A 164 90.19 -2.58 12.30
C CYS A 164 89.55 -1.28 11.79
N SER A 165 89.90 -0.11 12.36
CA SER A 165 89.36 1.18 11.96
C SER A 165 89.77 1.65 10.55
N GLU A 166 90.84 1.08 9.99
CA GLU A 166 91.35 1.43 8.65
C GLU A 166 90.65 0.62 7.52
N ILE A 167 90.05 -0.53 7.87
CA ILE A 167 89.42 -1.46 6.92
C ILE A 167 87.91 -1.16 6.77
N PHE A 168 87.28 -0.65 7.82
CA PHE A 168 85.84 -0.33 7.86
C PHE A 168 85.60 1.19 7.82
N SER A 169 84.62 1.64 7.02
CA SER A 169 84.20 3.04 7.04
C SER A 169 83.32 3.35 8.26
N LYS A 170 83.10 4.65 8.56
CA LYS A 170 82.18 5.09 9.63
C LYS A 170 80.74 4.61 9.43
N GLU A 171 80.39 4.06 8.26
CA GLU A 171 79.08 3.53 7.90
C GLU A 171 79.00 2.00 7.99
N GLY A 172 80.10 1.29 8.27
CA GLY A 172 80.13 -0.16 8.48
C GLY A 172 80.28 -1.01 7.21
N THR A 173 80.54 -0.40 6.05
CA THR A 173 80.66 -1.11 4.77
C THR A 173 82.11 -1.45 4.42
N LEU A 174 82.35 -2.66 3.92
CA LEU A 174 83.62 -3.09 3.31
C LEU A 174 83.80 -2.41 1.95
N LYS A 175 84.96 -1.79 1.70
CA LYS A 175 85.31 -1.26 0.38
C LYS A 175 85.73 -2.41 -0.55
N LEU A 176 84.80 -2.92 -1.37
CA LEU A 176 85.11 -3.85 -2.48
C LEU A 176 84.52 -3.34 -3.81
N PRO A 177 85.26 -3.42 -4.94
CA PRO A 177 84.79 -2.95 -6.26
C PRO A 177 83.79 -3.91 -6.93
N ALA A 178 82.82 -3.34 -7.65
CA ALA A 178 81.67 -4.00 -8.27
C ALA A 178 82.02 -4.94 -9.46
N LEU A 179 81.27 -6.04 -9.60
CA LEU A 179 81.19 -6.86 -10.81
C LEU A 179 79.73 -6.96 -11.31
N SER A 180 79.62 -7.07 -12.63
CA SER A 180 78.54 -6.77 -13.57
C SER A 180 77.31 -7.70 -13.53
N LEU A 181 76.12 -7.13 -13.77
CA LEU A 181 74.83 -7.82 -13.94
C LEU A 181 74.13 -7.33 -15.23
N ASP A 182 74.64 -7.71 -16.39
CA ASP A 182 73.97 -7.52 -17.68
C ASP A 182 73.44 -8.87 -18.21
N ASN A 183 72.35 -9.37 -17.61
CA ASN A 183 71.59 -10.48 -18.20
C ASN A 183 70.13 -10.63 -17.69
N LYS A 184 69.53 -9.57 -17.12
CA LYS A 184 68.16 -9.61 -16.57
C LYS A 184 67.11 -8.85 -17.41
N GLY A 185 67.47 -8.32 -18.58
CA GLY A 185 66.62 -7.38 -19.32
C GLY A 185 65.48 -8.01 -20.15
N LEU A 186 65.63 -9.25 -20.61
CA LEU A 186 64.69 -9.86 -21.57
C LEU A 186 63.53 -10.63 -20.91
N GLU A 187 63.77 -11.38 -19.83
CA GLU A 187 62.68 -12.11 -19.14
C GLU A 187 61.67 -11.18 -18.42
N ILE A 188 62.12 -10.00 -17.99
CA ILE A 188 61.28 -9.02 -17.29
C ILE A 188 60.24 -8.40 -18.24
N ASP A 189 60.53 -8.30 -19.53
CA ASP A 189 59.62 -7.66 -20.49
C ASP A 189 58.44 -8.57 -20.85
N ASP A 190 58.68 -9.87 -21.02
CA ASP A 190 57.64 -10.88 -21.25
C ASP A 190 56.71 -11.05 -20.04
N GLU A 191 57.25 -11.05 -18.82
CA GLU A 191 56.46 -11.14 -17.58
C GLU A 191 55.63 -9.87 -17.35
N LYS A 192 56.19 -8.70 -17.68
CA LYS A 192 55.49 -7.41 -17.64
C LYS A 192 54.34 -7.35 -18.66
N ASP A 193 54.50 -7.93 -19.85
CA ASP A 193 53.44 -7.97 -20.85
C ASP A 193 52.35 -8.99 -20.51
N ALA A 194 52.70 -10.11 -19.87
CA ALA A 194 51.73 -11.04 -19.29
C ALA A 194 50.88 -10.38 -18.19
N LEU A 195 51.51 -9.64 -17.27
CA LEU A 195 50.80 -8.91 -16.22
C LEU A 195 49.89 -7.81 -16.77
N LYS A 196 50.32 -7.06 -17.81
CA LYS A 196 49.44 -6.10 -18.50
C LYS A 196 48.24 -6.76 -19.18
N LYS A 197 48.41 -7.99 -19.71
CA LYS A 197 47.31 -8.74 -20.30
C LYS A 197 46.29 -9.17 -19.24
N GLN A 198 46.76 -9.70 -18.11
CA GLN A 198 45.90 -10.04 -16.98
C GLN A 198 45.17 -8.81 -16.40
N LEU A 199 45.83 -7.66 -16.34
CA LEU A 199 45.22 -6.41 -15.89
C LEU A 199 44.04 -6.01 -16.78
N ARG A 200 44.21 -6.07 -18.11
CA ARG A 200 43.15 -5.76 -19.08
C ARG A 200 41.98 -6.75 -19.01
N GLU A 201 42.26 -8.02 -18.74
CA GLU A 201 41.25 -9.07 -18.62
C GLU A 201 40.39 -8.85 -17.34
N MET A 202 41.04 -8.56 -16.22
CA MET A 202 40.37 -8.16 -14.97
C MET A 202 39.56 -6.87 -15.10
N GLU A 203 40.06 -5.89 -15.88
CA GLU A 203 39.33 -4.64 -16.15
C GLU A 203 38.04 -4.90 -16.96
N LEU A 204 38.08 -5.80 -17.94
CA LEU A 204 36.92 -6.22 -18.74
C LEU A 204 35.89 -6.96 -17.87
N GLU A 205 36.33 -7.90 -17.04
CA GLU A 205 35.46 -8.62 -16.09
C GLU A 205 34.79 -7.67 -15.09
N LEU A 206 35.53 -6.68 -14.59
CA LEU A 206 35.00 -5.65 -13.70
C LEU A 206 33.97 -4.77 -14.40
N ALA A 207 34.21 -4.38 -15.65
CA ALA A 207 33.25 -3.61 -16.44
C ALA A 207 31.95 -4.40 -16.70
N GLN A 208 32.08 -5.70 -17.02
CA GLN A 208 30.94 -6.59 -17.22
C GLN A 208 30.12 -6.78 -15.94
N THR A 209 30.79 -6.99 -14.80
CA THR A 209 30.12 -7.13 -13.49
C THR A 209 29.42 -5.83 -13.07
N LYS A 210 30.04 -4.67 -13.34
CA LYS A 210 29.39 -3.35 -13.12
C LYS A 210 28.15 -3.19 -13.99
N LEU A 211 28.19 -3.62 -15.25
CA LEU A 211 27.03 -3.57 -16.15
C LEU A 211 25.87 -4.43 -15.60
N GLN A 212 26.16 -5.67 -15.20
CA GLN A 212 25.18 -6.58 -14.60
C GLN A 212 24.57 -6.01 -13.32
N LEU A 213 25.37 -5.34 -12.49
CA LEU A 213 24.88 -4.68 -11.29
C LEU A 213 23.92 -3.53 -11.62
N VAL A 214 24.25 -2.72 -12.64
CA VAL A 214 23.37 -1.65 -13.12
C VAL A 214 22.07 -2.22 -13.68
N GLU A 215 22.13 -3.26 -14.50
CA GLU A 215 20.96 -3.93 -15.05
C GLU A 215 20.05 -4.52 -13.96
N ALA A 216 20.65 -5.15 -12.94
CA ALA A 216 19.91 -5.68 -11.79
C ALA A 216 19.23 -4.56 -11.00
N LYS A 217 19.93 -3.44 -10.73
CA LYS A 217 19.35 -2.27 -10.07
C LYS A 217 18.21 -1.65 -10.88
N CYS A 218 18.37 -1.53 -12.20
CA CYS A 218 17.32 -1.05 -13.10
C CYS A 218 16.10 -1.97 -13.10
N LYS A 219 16.29 -3.31 -13.15
CA LYS A 219 15.19 -4.27 -13.06
C LYS A 219 14.42 -4.14 -11.75
N ILE A 220 15.11 -4.01 -10.62
CA ILE A 220 14.48 -3.82 -9.30
C ILE A 220 13.69 -2.50 -9.26
N GLN A 221 14.23 -1.43 -9.85
CA GLN A 221 13.55 -0.13 -9.90
C GLN A 221 12.29 -0.16 -10.78
N VAL A 222 12.34 -0.84 -11.93
CA VAL A 222 11.18 -1.03 -12.81
C VAL A 222 10.11 -1.90 -12.14
N CYS A 223 10.50 -2.99 -11.46
CA CYS A 223 9.57 -3.81 -10.69
C CYS A 223 8.95 -3.04 -9.51
N GLY A 224 9.70 -2.17 -8.84
CA GLY A 224 9.16 -1.30 -7.79
C GLY A 224 8.12 -0.31 -8.29
N ILE A 225 8.29 0.21 -9.51
CA ILE A 225 7.31 1.09 -10.16
C ILE A 225 6.06 0.31 -10.61
N GLN A 226 6.23 -0.91 -11.14
CA GLN A 226 5.10 -1.78 -11.54
C GLN A 226 4.30 -2.30 -10.33
N GLY A 227 4.96 -2.58 -9.19
CA GLY A 227 4.30 -2.95 -7.94
C GLY A 227 3.48 -1.81 -7.31
N LEU A 228 3.84 -0.55 -7.58
CA LEU A 228 3.07 0.63 -7.16
C LEU A 228 1.91 0.99 -8.11
N GLN A 229 1.90 0.48 -9.35
CA GLN A 229 0.78 0.64 -10.29
C GLN A 229 -0.39 -0.32 -10.03
N GLY A 230 -0.24 -1.32 -9.14
CA GLY A 230 -1.31 -2.24 -8.74
C GLY A 230 -2.33 -1.66 -7.76
N SER A 231 -2.12 -0.43 -7.26
CA SER A 231 -2.98 0.17 -6.23
C SER A 231 -2.98 1.70 -6.27
N LEU A 232 -3.55 2.32 -7.31
CA LEU A 232 -4.21 3.65 -7.26
C LEU A 232 -4.90 3.94 -8.61
N PRO A 233 -6.03 4.68 -8.64
CA PRO A 233 -6.86 4.84 -9.85
C PRO A 233 -6.23 5.81 -10.85
N GLU A 234 -6.49 5.57 -12.13
CA GLU A 234 -6.04 6.40 -13.26
C GLU A 234 -6.43 7.88 -13.10
N PRO A 235 -5.48 8.83 -13.24
CA PRO A 235 -5.83 10.23 -13.41
C PRO A 235 -6.12 10.52 -14.89
N LYS A 236 -7.35 10.96 -15.14
CA LYS A 236 -7.73 11.64 -16.38
C LYS A 236 -7.01 12.99 -16.41
N ASN A 237 -6.15 13.17 -17.42
CA ASN A 237 -5.53 14.40 -17.96
C ASN A 237 -4.01 14.32 -17.98
N GLY A 238 -3.48 14.15 -19.20
CA GLY A 238 -2.09 13.91 -19.52
C GLY A 238 -1.15 15.06 -19.15
N ILE A 239 -0.62 15.02 -17.94
CA ILE A 239 0.61 15.71 -17.57
C ILE A 239 1.49 14.69 -16.82
N TYR A 240 2.49 14.16 -17.52
CA TYR A 240 3.55 13.34 -16.91
C TYR A 240 4.39 14.22 -15.97
N PRO A 241 4.61 13.84 -14.70
CA PRO A 241 5.62 14.48 -13.89
C PRO A 241 6.99 13.93 -14.30
N TYR A 242 7.80 14.77 -14.93
CA TYR A 242 9.25 14.58 -14.96
C TYR A 242 9.76 14.59 -13.52
N CYS A 243 9.96 13.43 -12.92
CA CYS A 243 10.70 13.32 -11.66
C CYS A 243 12.20 13.48 -11.95
N CYS A 244 12.63 14.73 -11.80
CA CYS A 244 14.00 15.18 -11.82
C CYS A 244 14.78 14.54 -10.66
N MET A 245 15.61 13.52 -10.94
CA MET A 245 16.66 13.09 -10.02
C MET A 245 17.93 13.88 -10.36
N HIS A 246 18.16 14.95 -9.60
CA HIS A 246 19.46 15.62 -9.53
C HIS A 246 20.53 14.58 -9.14
N VAL A 247 21.38 14.21 -10.09
CA VAL A 247 22.64 13.53 -9.79
C VAL A 247 23.60 14.59 -9.27
N ASN A 248 23.70 14.69 -7.96
CA ASN A 248 24.64 15.58 -7.29
C ASN A 248 26.07 14.99 -7.41
N PHE A 249 26.79 15.34 -8.48
CA PHE A 249 28.23 15.10 -8.60
C PHE A 249 28.99 16.20 -7.86
N GLN A 250 29.02 16.14 -6.52
CA GLN A 250 29.87 17.05 -5.75
C GLN A 250 30.33 16.40 -4.44
N ASN A 251 31.42 15.63 -4.53
CA ASN A 251 32.49 15.72 -3.54
C ASN A 251 33.80 15.05 -4.03
N PRO A 252 34.83 15.83 -4.38
CA PRO A 252 36.18 15.37 -4.62
C PRO A 252 37.03 15.60 -3.36
N LEU A 253 36.97 14.72 -2.37
CA LEU A 253 37.85 14.81 -1.20
C LEU A 253 38.16 13.42 -0.64
N ILE A 254 39.21 12.80 -1.19
CA ILE A 254 40.14 12.01 -0.37
C ILE A 254 41.54 12.51 -0.72
N VAL A 255 42.00 13.43 0.12
CA VAL A 255 43.34 13.98 0.18
C VAL A 255 44.07 13.25 1.31
N CYS A 256 45.20 12.64 0.93
CA CYS A 256 46.40 12.31 1.73
C CYS A 256 46.37 11.18 2.79
N PRO A 257 47.56 10.66 3.17
CA PRO A 257 48.90 10.82 2.58
C PRO A 257 49.35 9.62 1.74
#